data_AF-A0A7K1EKB8-F1
#
_entry.id   AF-A0A7K1EKB8-F1
#
_cell.length_a   1.000
_cell.length_b   1.000
_cell.length_c   1.000
_cell.angle_alpha   90.00
_cell.angle_beta   90.00
_cell.angle_gamma   90.00
#
_symmetry.space_group_name_H-M   'P 1'
#
loop_
_entity.id
_entity.type
_entity.pdbx_description
1 polymer ?
#
loop_
_entity_poly.entity_id
_entity_poly.type
_entity_poly.pdbx_seq_one_letter_code
_entity_poly.pdbx_strand_id
1 'polypeptide(L)'
;MTTRHLSSGVSQSQVFDELESFRSHDVKWRDGRSFTLAYSAGAEALAVAEEAYRRFSGENALNTAAFPSLRRMQQEVVDTVTAWCHGDDATAGFMTSGGTESLVLVVRSA
;
A
#
# COMPACT_ATOMS: atom_id res chain seq x y z
N MET A 1 8.51 22.13 17.27
CA MET A 1 8.12 21.96 15.85
C MET A 1 7.19 23.11 15.50
N THR A 2 7.59 24.01 14.61
CA THR A 2 6.74 25.15 14.19
C THR A 2 5.84 24.66 13.07
N THR A 3 4.52 24.59 13.31
CA THR A 3 3.56 24.20 12.28
C THR A 3 3.46 25.33 11.25
N ARG A 4 3.79 25.03 9.98
CA ARG A 4 3.65 25.98 8.88
C ARG A 4 2.16 26.20 8.61
N HIS A 5 1.67 27.40 8.88
CA HIS A 5 0.31 27.82 8.51
C HIS A 5 0.37 28.50 7.14
N LEU A 6 -0.30 27.90 6.15
CA LEU A 6 -0.50 28.55 4.86
C LEU A 6 -1.65 29.56 4.99
N SER A 7 -1.43 30.79 4.54
CA SER A 7 -2.47 31.82 4.48
C SER A 7 -3.44 31.62 3.31
N SER A 8 -3.00 30.92 2.24
CA SER A 8 -3.79 30.51 1.09
C SER A 8 -3.20 29.23 0.47
N GLY A 9 -3.94 28.56 -0.42
CA GLY A 9 -3.44 27.41 -1.17
C GLY A 9 -2.19 27.77 -2.00
N VAL A 10 -1.27 26.81 -2.11
CA VAL A 10 -0.08 26.90 -2.98
C VAL A 10 -0.34 26.19 -4.31
N SER A 11 0.46 26.48 -5.33
CA SER A 11 0.31 25.80 -6.62
C SER A 11 0.67 24.32 -6.53
N GLN A 12 0.12 23.51 -7.43
CA GLN A 12 0.48 22.09 -7.55
C GLN A 12 1.99 21.89 -7.75
N SER A 13 2.64 22.73 -8.57
CA SER A 13 4.09 22.64 -8.81
C SER A 13 4.88 22.88 -7.52
N GLN A 14 4.50 23.88 -6.72
CA GLN A 14 5.14 24.15 -5.44
C GLN A 14 5.03 22.97 -4.47
N VAL A 15 3.87 22.29 -4.45
CA VAL A 15 3.70 21.08 -3.64
C VAL A 15 4.66 19.98 -4.10
N PHE A 16 4.74 19.72 -5.40
CA PHE A 16 5.57 18.64 -5.92
C PHE A 16 7.07 18.92 -5.79
N ASP A 17 7.50 20.16 -6.03
CA ASP A 17 8.90 20.56 -5.82
C ASP A 17 9.31 20.38 -4.35
N GLU A 18 8.41 20.70 -3.42
CA GLU A 18 8.64 20.49 -1.98
C GLU A 18 8.71 18.99 -1.64
N LEU A 19 7.82 18.15 -2.16
CA LEU A 19 7.87 16.69 -1.97
C LEU A 19 9.16 16.07 -2.52
N GLU A 20 9.63 16.51 -3.69
CA GLU A 20 10.91 16.06 -4.25
C GLU A 20 12.11 16.53 -3.40
N SER A 21 12.01 17.71 -2.78
CA SER A 21 13.04 18.19 -1.86
C SER A 21 13.19 17.28 -0.63
N PHE A 22 12.10 16.69 -0.12
CA PHE A 22 12.15 15.76 1.01
C PHE A 22 12.92 14.49 0.66
N ARG A 23 12.69 13.96 -0.55
CA ARG A 23 13.34 12.74 -1.06
C ARG A 23 14.86 12.86 -1.17
N SER A 24 15.41 14.08 -1.28
CA SER A 24 16.86 14.29 -1.44
C SER A 24 17.72 13.74 -0.30
N HIS A 25 17.12 13.50 0.87
CA HIS A 25 17.79 12.96 2.06
C HIS A 25 17.52 11.46 2.27
N ASP A 26 16.70 10.84 1.42
CA ASP A 26 16.34 9.42 1.56
C ASP A 26 17.53 8.51 1.20
N VAL A 27 17.50 7.29 1.75
CA VAL A 27 18.42 6.24 1.34
C VAL A 27 18.29 5.97 -0.16
N LYS A 28 19.43 5.80 -0.83
CA LYS A 28 19.52 5.55 -2.28
C LYS A 28 19.19 4.09 -2.63
N TRP A 29 18.04 3.60 -2.20
CA TRP A 29 17.63 2.20 -2.35
C TRP A 29 17.52 1.75 -3.82
N ARG A 30 17.15 2.67 -4.73
CA ARG A 30 17.10 2.41 -6.18
C ARG A 30 18.47 2.13 -6.79
N ASP A 31 19.55 2.58 -6.15
CA ASP A 31 20.93 2.32 -6.57
C ASP A 31 21.48 1.03 -5.92
N GLY A 32 20.64 0.22 -5.28
CA GLY A 32 21.06 -0.97 -4.53
C GLY A 32 21.78 -0.65 -3.23
N ARG A 33 21.71 0.60 -2.73
CA ARG A 33 22.43 1.07 -1.53
C ARG A 33 21.58 1.01 -0.26
N SER A 34 20.76 -0.03 -0.13
CA SER A 34 19.98 -0.31 1.09
C SER A 34 19.92 -1.82 1.30
N PHE A 35 20.25 -2.27 2.51
CA PHE A 35 19.91 -3.62 2.95
C PHE A 35 18.50 -3.56 3.55
N THR A 36 17.56 -4.35 3.02
CA THR A 36 16.12 -4.32 3.37
C THR A 36 15.44 -2.95 3.15
N LEU A 37 14.28 -2.72 3.79
CA LEU A 37 13.40 -1.54 3.75
C LEU A 37 12.57 -1.34 2.47
N ALA A 38 13.19 -1.42 1.29
CA ALA A 38 12.52 -1.21 0.01
C ALA A 38 12.67 -2.47 -0.87
N TYR A 39 11.56 -3.19 -1.06
CA TYR A 39 11.50 -4.36 -1.93
C TYR A 39 10.94 -3.92 -3.29
N SER A 40 11.67 -4.18 -4.37
CA SER A 40 11.28 -3.78 -5.73
C SER A 40 11.11 -5.00 -6.62
N ALA A 41 9.97 -5.05 -7.31
CA ALA A 41 9.70 -6.02 -8.36
C ALA A 41 10.12 -5.52 -9.77
N GLY A 42 10.89 -4.42 -9.84
CA GLY A 42 11.30 -3.78 -11.10
C GLY A 42 10.32 -2.71 -11.60
N ALA A 43 10.74 -1.98 -12.63
CA ALA A 43 10.01 -0.80 -13.13
C ALA A 43 8.66 -1.13 -13.78
N GLU A 44 8.56 -2.27 -14.47
CA GLU A 44 7.32 -2.70 -15.13
C GLU A 44 6.21 -2.99 -14.10
N ALA A 45 6.53 -3.79 -13.08
CA ALA A 45 5.59 -4.10 -11.99
C ALA A 45 5.18 -2.83 -11.22
N LEU A 46 6.13 -1.91 -10.98
CA LEU A 46 5.84 -0.64 -10.34
C LEU A 46 4.87 0.21 -11.16
N ALA A 47 5.07 0.31 -12.47
CA ALA A 47 4.19 1.08 -13.35
C ALA A 47 2.74 0.56 -13.35
N VAL A 48 2.56 -0.77 -13.31
CA VAL A 48 1.24 -1.39 -13.17
C VAL A 48 0.60 -1.04 -11.83
N ALA A 49 1.35 -1.15 -10.73
CA ALA A 49 0.85 -0.84 -9.39
C ALA A 49 0.46 0.65 -9.23
N GLU A 50 1.27 1.57 -9.76
CA GLU A 50 0.98 3.00 -9.75
C GLU A 50 -0.29 3.35 -10.54
N GLU A 51 -0.45 2.76 -11.72
CA GLU A 51 -1.63 2.96 -12.55
C GLU A 51 -2.89 2.37 -11.91
N ALA A 52 -2.79 1.20 -11.27
CA ALA A 52 -3.89 0.61 -10.52
C ALA A 52 -4.29 1.50 -9.34
N TYR A 53 -3.32 1.97 -8.54
CA TYR A 53 -3.58 2.88 -7.43
C TYR A 53 -4.27 4.17 -7.92
N ARG A 54 -3.77 4.79 -9.00
CA ARG A 54 -4.34 6.01 -9.57
C ARG A 54 -5.80 5.84 -9.99
N ARG A 55 -6.20 4.66 -10.47
CA ARG A 55 -7.58 4.36 -10.87
C ARG A 55 -8.53 4.14 -9.69
N PHE A 56 -8.01 3.61 -8.58
CA PHE A 56 -8.80 3.21 -7.42
C PHE A 56 -8.57 4.09 -6.17
N SER A 57 -7.80 5.19 -6.28
CA SER A 57 -7.39 6.01 -5.13
C SER A 57 -8.55 6.68 -4.37
N GLY A 58 -9.74 6.74 -4.96
CA GLY A 58 -10.96 7.28 -4.35
C GLY A 58 -11.87 6.22 -3.71
N GLU A 59 -11.57 4.93 -3.87
CA GLU A 59 -12.40 3.84 -3.38
C GLU A 59 -12.11 3.52 -1.90
N ASN A 60 -13.09 2.98 -1.17
CA ASN A 60 -12.95 2.75 0.28
C ASN A 60 -13.40 1.35 0.73
N ALA A 61 -12.47 0.57 1.28
CA ALA A 61 -12.74 -0.80 1.75
C ALA A 61 -13.60 -0.89 3.03
N LEU A 62 -13.95 0.23 3.68
CA LEU A 62 -14.85 0.25 4.85
C LEU A 62 -16.20 -0.42 4.56
N ASN A 63 -16.70 -0.31 3.32
CA ASN A 63 -17.93 -0.99 2.91
C ASN A 63 -17.77 -1.69 1.55
N THR A 64 -17.31 -2.94 1.58
CA THR A 64 -17.13 -3.76 0.37
C THR A 64 -18.44 -4.23 -0.28
N ALA A 65 -19.61 -3.91 0.29
CA ALA A 65 -20.89 -4.04 -0.42
C ALA A 65 -21.16 -2.82 -1.31
N ALA A 66 -20.74 -1.62 -0.89
CA ALA A 66 -20.76 -0.42 -1.75
C ALA A 66 -19.65 -0.46 -2.82
N PHE A 67 -18.52 -1.10 -2.51
CA PHE A 67 -17.37 -1.24 -3.42
C PHE A 67 -17.07 -2.72 -3.74
N PRO A 68 -17.91 -3.40 -4.54
CA PRO A 68 -17.76 -4.82 -4.84
C PRO A 68 -16.48 -5.14 -5.63
N SER A 69 -15.93 -4.17 -6.38
CA SER A 69 -14.63 -4.29 -7.04
C SER A 69 -13.50 -4.53 -6.03
N LEU A 70 -13.47 -3.76 -4.94
CA LEU A 70 -12.50 -3.94 -3.86
C LEU A 70 -12.68 -5.28 -3.15
N ARG A 71 -13.92 -5.75 -2.97
CA ARG A 71 -14.19 -7.09 -2.40
C ARG A 71 -13.48 -8.17 -3.23
N ARG A 72 -13.72 -8.13 -4.55
CA ARG A 72 -13.17 -9.11 -5.48
C ARG A 72 -11.64 -9.10 -5.47
N MET A 73 -11.02 -7.93 -5.63
CA MET A 73 -9.56 -7.82 -5.68
C MET A 73 -8.90 -8.31 -4.38
N GLN A 74 -9.48 -7.96 -3.21
CA GLN A 74 -8.96 -8.44 -1.93
C GLN A 74 -9.08 -9.95 -1.79
N GLN A 75 -10.21 -10.54 -2.23
CA GLN A 75 -10.41 -11.99 -2.18
C GLN A 75 -9.43 -12.73 -3.10
N GLU A 76 -9.22 -12.24 -4.34
CA GLU A 76 -8.28 -12.86 -5.28
C GLU A 76 -6.83 -12.89 -4.72
N VAL A 77 -6.41 -11.87 -3.96
CA VAL A 77 -5.13 -11.85 -3.27
C VAL A 77 -5.08 -12.89 -2.15
N VAL A 78 -6.13 -12.97 -1.32
CA VAL A 78 -6.23 -13.97 -0.25
C VAL A 78 -6.20 -15.38 -0.82
N ASP A 79 -6.98 -15.66 -1.87
CA ASP A 79 -7.05 -16.98 -2.51
C ASP A 79 -5.68 -17.39 -3.08
N THR A 80 -4.95 -16.45 -3.69
CA THR A 80 -3.59 -16.68 -4.20
C THR A 80 -2.63 -17.09 -3.08
N VAL A 81 -2.66 -16.38 -1.95
CA VAL A 81 -1.79 -16.68 -0.80
C VAL A 81 -2.22 -17.99 -0.11
N THR A 82 -3.52 -18.25 0.01
CA THR A 82 -4.07 -19.53 0.50
C THR A 82 -3.52 -20.70 -0.32
N ALA A 83 -3.51 -20.59 -1.65
CA ALA A 83 -2.95 -21.61 -2.52
C ALA A 83 -1.44 -21.82 -2.30
N TRP A 84 -0.66 -20.74 -2.14
CA TRP A 84 0.78 -20.83 -1.82
C TRP A 84 1.05 -21.47 -0.46
N CYS A 85 0.14 -21.31 0.50
CA CYS A 85 0.24 -21.86 1.85
C CYS A 85 -0.46 -23.21 2.03
N HIS A 86 -0.87 -23.88 0.93
CA HIS A 86 -1.54 -25.18 0.96
C HIS A 86 -2.84 -25.21 1.78
N GLY A 87 -3.60 -24.13 1.77
CA GLY A 87 -4.94 -24.08 2.38
C GLY A 87 -5.95 -24.96 1.64
N ASP A 88 -7.00 -25.35 2.36
CA ASP A 88 -8.15 -26.13 1.90
C ASP A 88 -9.43 -25.28 1.81
N ASP A 89 -10.57 -25.91 1.50
CA ASP A 89 -11.87 -25.24 1.40
C ASP A 89 -12.36 -24.65 2.73
N ALA A 90 -11.76 -25.04 3.87
CA ALA A 90 -12.05 -24.47 5.18
C ALA A 90 -11.14 -23.28 5.52
N THR A 91 -10.09 -23.04 4.73
CA THR A 91 -9.13 -21.97 4.97
C THR A 91 -9.73 -20.62 4.59
N ALA A 92 -9.76 -19.70 5.55
CA ALA A 92 -10.27 -18.34 5.37
C ALA A 92 -9.17 -17.31 5.69
N GLY A 93 -9.29 -16.13 5.08
CA GLY A 93 -8.35 -15.04 5.29
C GLY A 93 -8.94 -13.69 4.91
N PHE A 94 -8.24 -12.62 5.25
CA PHE A 94 -8.60 -11.25 4.90
C PHE A 94 -7.35 -10.37 4.83
N MET A 95 -7.45 -9.23 4.16
CA MET A 95 -6.36 -8.28 4.02
C MET A 95 -6.15 -7.46 5.29
N THR A 96 -4.90 -7.13 5.60
CA THR A 96 -4.50 -6.22 6.71
C THR A 96 -3.54 -5.16 6.18
N SER A 97 -3.31 -4.09 6.94
CA SER A 97 -2.38 -3.01 6.60
C SER A 97 -0.90 -3.43 6.55
N GLY A 98 -0.54 -4.51 7.26
CA GLY A 98 0.81 -5.07 7.25
C GLY A 98 1.00 -6.14 8.31
N GLY A 99 2.20 -6.74 8.34
CA GLY A 99 2.49 -7.91 9.18
C GLY A 99 2.24 -7.71 10.67
N THR A 100 2.48 -6.50 11.20
CA THR A 100 2.19 -6.20 12.62
C THR A 100 0.70 -6.34 12.94
N GLU A 101 -0.18 -5.81 12.10
CA GLU A 101 -1.63 -5.97 12.28
C GLU A 101 -2.04 -7.43 12.13
N SER A 102 -1.48 -8.15 11.14
CA SER A 102 -1.75 -9.58 10.96
C SER A 102 -1.40 -10.38 12.23
N LEU A 103 -0.23 -10.15 12.81
CA LEU A 103 0.21 -10.82 14.05
C LEU A 103 -0.69 -10.47 15.24
N VAL A 104 -1.06 -9.20 15.39
CA VAL A 104 -1.95 -8.77 16.48
C VAL A 104 -3.32 -9.42 16.35
N LEU A 105 -3.89 -9.51 15.15
CA LEU A 105 -5.21 -10.10 14.93
C LEU A 105 -5.21 -11.61 15.17
N VAL A 106 -4.15 -12.32 14.77
CA VAL A 106 -3.99 -13.75 15.09
C VAL A 106 -3.98 -13.97 16.60
N VAL A 107 -3.15 -13.22 17.34
CA VAL A 107 -3.08 -13.33 18.81
C VAL A 107 -4.41 -12.97 19.46
N ARG A 108 -5.11 -11.96 18.96
CA ARG A 108 -6.43 -11.56 19.47
C ARG A 108 -7.51 -12.61 19.24
N SER A 109 -7.40 -13.41 18.18
CA SER A 109 -8.40 -14.41 17.79
C SER A 109 -8.25 -15.77 18.46
N ALA A 110 -7.09 -16.02 19.09
CA ALA A 110 -6.78 -17.25 19.83
C ALA A 110 -7.40 -17.25 21.23
#